data_AF-A0A1H2SZJ7-F1
#
_entry.id   AF-A0A1H2SZJ7-F1
#
_cell.length_a   1.000
_cell.length_b   1.000
_cell.length_c   1.000
_cell.angle_alpha   90.00
_cell.angle_beta   90.00
_cell.angle_gamma   90.00
#
_symmetry.space_group_name_H-M   'P 1'
#
loop_
_entity.id
_entity.type
_entity.pdbx_description
1 polymer ?
#
loop_
_entity_poly.entity_id
_entity_poly.type
_entity_poly.pdbx_seq_one_letter_code
_entity_poly.pdbx_strand_id
1 'polypeptide(L)'
;MAYIITIDSNSNIAKNLIQYIKTFDFVTVTDESTKKAPTKTKAKTGLKKTAFSQEVLEAAEKLKMTPAEIVEAAKKYRMTPDDYALSMVLSDEINGNISQHLREKFNL
;
A
#
# COMPACT_ATOMS: atom_id res chain seq x y z
N MET A 1 7.75 -11.14 2.05
CA MET A 1 6.30 -11.20 2.28
C MET A 1 5.61 -11.30 0.92
N ALA A 2 4.60 -12.16 0.77
CA ALA A 2 3.90 -12.33 -0.51
C ALA A 2 2.69 -11.40 -0.57
N TYR A 3 2.59 -10.60 -1.63
CA TYR A 3 1.49 -9.66 -1.85
C TYR A 3 0.53 -10.21 -2.89
N ILE A 4 -0.78 -10.09 -2.64
CA ILE A 4 -1.84 -10.57 -3.52
C ILE A 4 -2.54 -9.35 -4.10
N ILE A 5 -2.63 -9.29 -5.43
CA ILE A 5 -3.30 -8.23 -6.17
C ILE A 5 -4.44 -8.86 -6.96
N THR A 6 -5.67 -8.40 -6.74
CA THR A 6 -6.85 -8.87 -7.45
C THR A 6 -7.22 -7.90 -8.57
N ILE A 7 -7.35 -8.40 -9.80
CA ILE A 7 -7.72 -7.61 -10.98
C ILE A 7 -9.12 -8.06 -11.42
N ASP A 8 -10.14 -7.29 -11.06
CA ASP A 8 -11.55 -7.56 -11.41
C ASP A 8 -11.96 -6.85 -12.71
N SER A 9 -11.15 -6.99 -13.76
CA SER A 9 -11.39 -6.33 -15.04
C SER A 9 -11.07 -7.26 -16.20
N ASN A 10 -12.01 -7.39 -17.14
CA ASN A 10 -11.84 -8.15 -18.39
C ASN A 10 -11.42 -7.26 -19.58
N SER A 11 -10.93 -6.06 -19.31
CA SER A 11 -10.45 -5.15 -20.36
C SER A 11 -9.21 -5.72 -21.07
N ASN A 12 -8.98 -5.32 -22.33
CA ASN A 12 -7.74 -5.68 -23.04
C ASN A 12 -6.49 -5.17 -22.32
N ILE A 13 -6.61 -4.07 -21.57
CA ILE A 13 -5.53 -3.51 -20.76
C ILE A 13 -5.19 -4.47 -19.62
N ALA A 14 -6.19 -5.00 -18.91
CA ALA A 14 -5.99 -5.96 -17.83
C ALA A 14 -5.34 -7.27 -18.33
N LYS A 15 -5.72 -7.75 -19.52
CA LYS A 15 -5.11 -8.94 -20.13
C LYS A 15 -3.62 -8.73 -20.45
N ASN A 16 -3.27 -7.59 -21.06
CA ASN A 16 -1.87 -7.25 -21.34
C ASN A 16 -1.05 -7.08 -20.05
N LEU A 17 -1.64 -6.50 -19.01
CA LEU A 17 -1.00 -6.36 -17.70
C LEU A 17 -0.73 -7.73 -17.08
N ILE A 18 -1.70 -8.64 -17.08
CA ILE A 18 -1.51 -10.01 -16.60
C ILE A 18 -0.39 -10.72 -17.37
N GLN A 19 -0.36 -10.56 -18.69
CA GLN A 19 0.68 -11.15 -19.54
C GLN A 19 2.08 -10.61 -19.24
N TYR A 20 2.19 -9.31 -18.98
CA TYR A 20 3.44 -8.67 -18.57
C TYR A 20 3.88 -9.16 -17.19
N ILE A 21 2.97 -9.25 -16.22
CA ILE A 21 3.32 -9.67 -14.86
C ILE A 21 3.69 -11.17 -14.81
N LYS A 22 3.17 -11.99 -15.73
CA LYS A 22 3.58 -13.41 -15.90
C LYS A 22 5.04 -13.59 -16.32
N THR A 23 5.73 -12.57 -16.83
CA THR A 23 7.14 -12.71 -17.20
C THR A 23 8.08 -12.71 -16.00
N PHE A 24 7.59 -12.36 -14.81
CA PHE A 24 8.39 -12.34 -13.59
C PHE A 24 8.39 -13.70 -12.89
N ASP A 25 9.58 -14.21 -12.60
CA ASP A 25 9.84 -15.54 -12.04
C ASP A 25 9.30 -15.72 -10.61
N PHE A 26 9.04 -14.61 -9.92
CA PHE A 26 8.53 -14.55 -8.55
C PHE A 26 7.01 -14.33 -8.49
N VAL A 27 6.33 -14.27 -9.63
CA VAL A 27 4.89 -13.99 -9.73
C VAL A 27 4.13 -15.27 -10.06
N THR A 28 3.11 -15.56 -9.26
CA THR A 28 2.12 -16.59 -9.57
C THR A 28 0.79 -15.93 -9.93
N VAL A 29 0.33 -16.09 -11.16
CA VAL A 29 -0.99 -15.62 -11.59
C VAL A 29 -2.01 -16.74 -11.44
N THR A 30 -3.07 -16.49 -10.68
CA THR A 30 -4.20 -17.41 -10.53
C THR A 30 -5.42 -16.81 -11.22
N ASP A 31 -5.93 -17.48 -12.25
CA ASP A 31 -7.16 -17.08 -12.93
C ASP A 31 -8.36 -17.61 -12.13
N GLU A 32 -9.16 -16.72 -11.54
CA GLU A 32 -10.40 -17.07 -10.82
C GLU A 32 -11.57 -17.38 -11.79
N SER A 33 -11.29 -18.13 -12.85
CA SER A 33 -12.31 -18.59 -13.79
C SER A 33 -12.91 -19.90 -13.28
N THR A 34 -14.07 -19.76 -12.63
CA THR A 34 -15.01 -20.81 -12.20
C THR A 34 -14.56 -21.73 -11.05
N LYS A 35 -14.95 -21.41 -9.82
CA LYS A 35 -15.78 -22.28 -8.95
C LYS A 35 -16.11 -21.63 -7.59
N LYS A 36 -17.42 -21.42 -7.41
CA LYS A 36 -18.21 -21.38 -6.16
C LYS A 36 -17.71 -20.50 -5.02
N ALA A 37 -18.52 -19.46 -4.76
CA ALA A 37 -18.70 -18.71 -3.52
C ALA A 37 -17.89 -19.22 -2.32
N PRO A 38 -17.03 -18.38 -1.70
CA PRO A 38 -16.47 -18.72 -0.41
C PRO A 38 -17.60 -18.62 0.61
N THR A 39 -18.04 -19.80 1.06
CA THR A 39 -18.86 -20.01 2.24
C THR A 39 -18.31 -19.15 3.37
N LYS A 40 -19.19 -18.36 3.98
CA LYS A 40 -18.94 -17.53 5.17
C LYS A 40 -18.23 -18.36 6.26
N THR A 41 -16.91 -18.31 6.30
CA THR A 41 -16.14 -18.82 7.44
C THR A 41 -16.17 -17.75 8.52
N LYS A 42 -17.06 -17.99 9.46
CA LYS A 42 -17.28 -17.29 10.72
C LYS A 42 -16.06 -16.50 11.21
N ALA A 43 -16.21 -15.18 11.16
CA ALA A 43 -15.55 -14.28 12.09
C ALA A 43 -15.81 -14.78 13.53
N LYS A 44 -14.73 -15.09 14.25
CA LYS A 44 -14.67 -15.02 15.71
C LYS A 44 -13.55 -14.04 16.04
N THR A 45 -13.90 -12.77 16.24
CA THR A 45 -14.13 -12.16 17.56
C THR A 45 -12.82 -11.77 18.22
N GLY A 46 -12.58 -10.46 18.25
CA GLY A 46 -11.92 -9.81 19.37
C GLY A 46 -10.52 -9.28 19.08
N LEU A 47 -10.43 -8.11 18.45
CA LEU A 47 -9.62 -7.00 18.98
C LEU A 47 -10.07 -5.69 18.32
N LYS A 48 -10.05 -4.62 19.12
CA LYS A 48 -10.69 -3.33 18.90
C LYS A 48 -10.58 -2.82 17.45
N LYS A 49 -11.70 -2.29 16.94
CA LYS A 49 -11.78 -1.41 15.77
C LYS A 49 -10.82 -0.22 15.94
N THR A 50 -9.55 -0.39 15.60
CA THR A 50 -8.68 0.76 15.30
C THR A 50 -9.20 1.30 13.99
N ALA A 51 -9.68 2.54 13.99
CA ALA A 51 -10.38 3.14 12.85
C ALA A 51 -9.48 3.36 11.61
N PHE A 52 -8.24 2.90 11.64
CA PHE A 52 -7.18 3.16 10.65
C PHE A 52 -6.37 1.89 10.37
N SER A 53 -5.92 1.73 9.12
CA SER A 53 -5.02 0.66 8.68
C SER A 53 -3.68 0.70 9.41
N GLN A 54 -2.98 -0.44 9.45
CA GLN A 54 -1.68 -0.54 10.09
C GLN A 54 -0.63 0.38 9.45
N GLU A 55 -0.67 0.54 8.13
CA GLU A 55 0.22 1.45 7.38
C GLU A 55 0.03 2.92 7.80
N VAL A 56 -1.21 3.35 8.04
CA VAL A 56 -1.52 4.70 8.53
C VAL A 56 -1.04 4.90 9.97
N LEU A 57 -1.14 3.88 10.81
CA LEU A 57 -0.64 3.94 12.20
C LEU A 57 0.89 4.01 12.24
N GLU A 58 1.57 3.22 11.41
CA GLU A 58 3.03 3.20 11.32
C GLU A 58 3.56 4.51 10.70
N ALA A 59 2.90 5.02 9.66
CA ALA A 59 3.22 6.32 9.08
C ALA A 59 2.96 7.46 10.08
N ALA A 60 1.89 7.40 10.87
CA ALA A 60 1.61 8.38 11.93
C ALA A 60 2.75 8.43 12.96
N GLU A 61 3.26 7.27 13.38
CA GLU A 61 4.40 7.18 14.30
C GLU A 61 5.68 7.77 13.68
N LYS A 62 6.01 7.35 12.44
CA LYS A 62 7.24 7.77 11.74
C LYS A 62 7.22 9.27 11.40
N LEU A 63 6.08 9.78 10.94
CA LEU A 63 5.90 11.18 10.53
C LEU A 63 5.54 12.11 11.70
N LYS A 64 5.37 11.57 12.91
CA LYS A 64 4.89 12.31 14.10
C LYS A 64 3.58 13.06 13.85
N MET A 65 2.71 12.50 13.00
CA MET A 65 1.39 13.03 12.66
C MET A 65 0.31 12.19 13.31
N THR A 66 -0.91 12.71 13.45
CA THR A 66 -2.04 11.87 13.87
C THR A 66 -2.61 11.08 12.68
N PRO A 67 -3.09 9.84 12.90
CA PRO A 67 -3.78 9.07 11.86
C PRO A 67 -4.96 9.81 11.22
N ALA A 68 -5.62 10.68 11.99
CA ALA A 68 -6.72 11.51 11.51
C ALA A 68 -6.26 12.57 10.51
N GLU A 69 -5.11 13.22 10.75
CA GLU A 69 -4.51 14.18 9.82
C GLU A 69 -4.09 13.50 8.51
N ILE A 70 -3.57 12.28 8.58
CA ILE A 70 -3.22 11.48 7.38
C ILE A 70 -4.48 11.21 6.55
N VAL A 71 -5.60 10.85 7.18
CA VAL A 71 -6.87 10.62 6.48
C VAL A 71 -7.45 11.91 5.88
N GLU A 72 -7.35 13.03 6.60
CA GLU A 72 -7.81 14.32 6.10
C GLU A 72 -6.97 14.81 4.92
N ALA A 73 -5.65 14.68 5.02
CA ALA A 73 -4.73 15.00 3.93
C ALA A 73 -4.96 14.08 2.72
N ALA A 74 -5.15 12.78 2.93
CA ALA A 74 -5.49 11.85 1.86
C ALA A 74 -6.75 12.27 1.11
N LYS A 75 -7.80 12.73 1.82
CA LYS A 75 -9.00 13.30 1.19
C LYS A 75 -8.70 14.54 0.37
N LYS A 76 -7.85 15.45 0.86
CA LYS A 76 -7.41 16.66 0.13
C LYS A 76 -6.74 16.31 -1.19
N TYR A 77 -5.92 15.26 -1.20
CA TYR A 77 -5.21 14.78 -2.38
C TYR A 77 -6.00 13.77 -3.23
N ARG A 78 -7.25 13.46 -2.85
CA ARG A 78 -8.10 12.42 -3.48
C ARG A 78 -7.42 11.05 -3.55
N MET A 79 -6.64 10.71 -2.53
CA MET A 79 -5.94 9.44 -2.40
C MET A 79 -6.55 8.59 -1.28
N THR A 80 -6.23 7.30 -1.27
CA THR A 80 -6.52 6.46 -0.10
C THR A 80 -5.59 6.87 1.05
N PRO A 81 -6.03 6.75 2.31
CA PRO A 81 -5.15 7.01 3.46
C PRO A 81 -3.86 6.20 3.44
N ASP A 82 -3.95 4.96 2.93
CA ASP A 82 -2.82 4.04 2.81
C ASP A 82 -1.82 4.54 1.75
N ASP A 83 -2.28 4.92 0.55
CA ASP A 83 -1.40 5.51 -0.48
C ASP A 83 -0.75 6.81 0.00
N TYR A 84 -1.51 7.67 0.69
CA TYR A 84 -0.98 8.92 1.21
C TYR A 84 0.07 8.65 2.29
N ALA A 85 -0.20 7.74 3.22
CA ALA A 85 0.75 7.31 4.25
C ALA A 85 2.05 6.78 3.64
N LEU A 86 1.96 5.87 2.66
CA LEU A 86 3.12 5.31 1.97
C LEU A 86 3.93 6.40 1.25
N SER A 87 3.27 7.28 0.49
CA SER A 87 3.94 8.35 -0.26
C SER A 87 4.69 9.32 0.66
N MET A 88 4.14 9.60 1.82
CA MET A 88 4.71 10.53 2.79
C MET A 88 5.90 9.90 3.51
N VAL A 89 5.80 8.63 3.91
CA VAL A 89 6.91 7.86 4.49
C VAL A 89 8.09 7.75 3.53
N LEU A 90 7.83 7.46 2.25
CA LEU A 90 8.87 7.39 1.22
C LEU A 90 9.54 8.74 0.99
N SER A 91 8.75 9.82 0.98
CA SER A 91 9.28 11.18 0.80
C SER A 91 10.22 11.60 1.92
N ASP A 92 9.87 11.29 3.18
CA ASP A 92 10.70 11.59 4.35
C ASP A 92 12.03 10.82 4.30
N GLU A 93 11.98 9.54 3.93
CA GLU A 93 13.16 8.69 3.84
C GLU A 93 14.11 9.11 2.70
N ILE A 94 13.55 9.46 1.55
CA ILE A 94 14.33 9.99 0.41
C ILE A 94 14.96 11.33 0.78
N ASN A 95 14.20 12.24 1.41
CA ASN A 95 14.72 13.54 1.84
C ASN A 95 15.81 13.39 2.90
N GLY A 96 15.67 12.45 3.83
CA GLY A 96 16.68 12.11 4.82
C GLY A 96 17.98 11.65 4.15
N ASN A 97 17.90 10.69 3.23
CA ASN A 97 19.06 10.18 2.50
C ASN A 97 19.74 11.24 1.64
N ILE A 98 18.97 12.07 0.93
CA ILE A 98 19.52 13.18 0.14
C ILE A 98 20.21 14.18 1.08
N SER A 99 19.59 14.53 2.21
CA SER A 99 20.15 15.47 3.17
C SER A 99 21.45 14.95 3.79
N GLN A 100 21.53 13.67 4.13
CA GLN A 100 22.75 13.03 4.61
C GLN A 100 23.84 13.06 3.53
N HIS A 101 23.50 12.64 2.30
CA HIS A 101 24.45 12.65 1.19
C HIS A 101 24.98 14.05 0.87
N LEU A 102 24.12 15.08 0.97
CA LEU A 102 24.53 16.47 0.81
C LEU A 102 25.44 16.93 1.95
N ARG A 103 25.14 16.58 3.21
CA ARG A 103 26.03 16.88 4.35
C ARG A 103 27.39 16.23 4.19
N GLU A 104 27.45 14.98 3.73
CA GLU A 104 28.70 14.27 3.46
C GLU A 104 29.49 14.89 2.30
N LYS A 105 28.82 15.25 1.20
CA LYS A 105 29.48 15.85 0.03
C LYS A 105 29.96 17.28 0.26
N PHE A 106 29.22 18.06 1.06
CA PHE A 106 29.47 19.49 1.24
C PHE A 106 30.03 19.85 2.63
N ASN A 107 30.29 18.86 3.50
CA ASN A 107 30.80 19.06 4.88
C ASN A 107 29.99 20.12 5.67
N LEU A 108 28.66 20.00 5.63
CA LEU A 108 27.70 20.90 6.31
C LEU A 108 27.38 20.50 7.75
#